data_AF-A0A318HPE2-F1
#
_entry.id   AF-A0A318HPE2-F1
#
_cell.length_a   1.000
_cell.length_b   1.000
_cell.length_c   1.000
_cell.angle_alpha   90.00
_cell.angle_beta   90.00
_cell.angle_gamma   90.00
#
_symmetry.space_group_name_H-M   'P 1'
#
loop_
_entity.id
_entity.type
_entity.pdbx_description
1 polymer ?
#
loop_
_entity_poly.entity_id
_entity_poly.type
_entity_poly.pdbx_seq_one_letter_code
_entity_poly.pdbx_strand_id
1 'polypeptide(L)'
;KWLKQHLKIKKFWGTTENAVRIQIAAAIITYCLVAIVHHDMKLERSTYEVLQILSISLTDKTHLTDLFDKTKFNYVKELDCPLIPGLFD
;
A
#
# COMPACT_ATOMS: atom_id res chain seq x y z
N LYS A 1 -9.41 14.10 -3.41
CA LYS A 1 -8.31 15.01 -3.00
C LYS A 1 -7.02 14.26 -2.67
N TRP A 2 -7.12 13.11 -2.00
CA TRP A 2 -5.97 12.33 -1.51
C TRP A 2 -5.09 11.69 -2.60
N LEU A 3 -5.69 11.10 -3.65
CA LEU A 3 -4.93 10.47 -4.76
C LEU A 3 -3.88 11.42 -5.35
N LYS A 4 -4.24 12.68 -5.60
CA LYS A 4 -3.32 13.68 -6.16
C LYS A 4 -2.17 14.05 -5.20
N GLN A 5 -2.35 13.90 -3.89
CA GLN A 5 -1.34 14.23 -2.87
C GLN A 5 -0.42 13.06 -2.55
N HIS A 6 -0.95 11.83 -2.57
CA HIS A 6 -0.24 10.64 -2.10
C HIS A 6 0.20 9.71 -3.25
N LEU A 7 -0.40 9.82 -4.43
CA LEU A 7 0.08 9.14 -5.63
C LEU A 7 1.23 9.96 -6.25
N LYS A 8 2.40 9.89 -5.61
CA LYS A 8 3.66 10.37 -6.20
C LYS A 8 4.40 9.20 -6.82
N ILE A 9 4.33 9.09 -8.15
CA ILE A 9 5.16 8.16 -8.90
C ILE A 9 6.61 8.68 -8.81
N LYS A 10 7.46 8.00 -8.02
CA LYS A 10 8.85 8.40 -7.81
C LYS A 10 9.73 8.18 -9.05
N LYS A 11 9.46 7.11 -9.79
CA LYS A 11 10.20 6.69 -10.98
C LYS A 11 9.27 5.87 -11.87
N PHE A 12 9.36 6.06 -13.18
CA PHE A 12 8.74 5.17 -14.14
C PHE A 12 9.72 4.04 -14.50
N TRP A 13 9.25 2.81 -14.47
CA TRP A 13 10.06 1.61 -14.76
C TRP A 13 10.17 1.31 -16.26
N GLY A 14 9.24 1.85 -17.04
CA GLY A 14 9.30 1.92 -18.49
C GLY A 14 8.81 3.29 -18.95
N THR A 15 9.46 3.84 -19.97
CA THR A 15 9.22 5.19 -20.49
C THR A 15 8.38 5.21 -21.78
N THR A 16 8.06 4.04 -22.33
CA THR A 16 7.14 3.95 -23.47
C THR A 16 5.73 4.32 -23.03
N GLU A 17 4.95 4.91 -23.93
CA GLU A 17 3.59 5.36 -23.63
C GLU A 17 2.72 4.23 -23.04
N ASN A 18 2.81 3.03 -23.61
CA ASN A 18 2.10 1.86 -23.12
C ASN A 18 2.54 1.47 -21.70
N ALA A 19 3.84 1.47 -21.43
CA ALA A 19 4.35 1.15 -20.10
C ALA A 19 3.90 2.16 -19.04
N VAL A 20 3.84 3.45 -19.39
CA VAL A 20 3.35 4.50 -18.50
C VAL A 20 1.85 4.34 -18.23
N ARG A 21 1.04 4.05 -19.28
CA ARG A 21 -0.40 3.80 -19.13
C ARG A 21 -0.68 2.61 -18.20
N ILE A 22 0.06 1.51 -18.36
CA ILE A 22 -0.07 0.33 -17.49
C ILE A 22 0.33 0.66 -16.05
N GLN A 23 1.44 1.37 -15.83
CA GLN A 23 1.87 1.78 -14.49
C GLN A 23 0.84 2.65 -13.77
N ILE A 24 0.23 3.60 -14.48
CA ILE A 24 -0.82 4.46 -13.92
C ILE A 24 -2.08 3.63 -13.62
N ALA A 25 -2.50 2.76 -14.53
CA ALA A 25 -3.66 1.89 -14.33
C ALA A 25 -3.48 0.98 -13.10
N ALA A 26 -2.31 0.34 -12.97
CA ALA A 26 -1.98 -0.49 -11.81
C ALA A 26 -2.01 0.32 -10.50
N ALA A 27 -1.45 1.54 -10.49
CA ALA A 27 -1.48 2.40 -9.32
C ALA A 27 -2.91 2.79 -8.89
N ILE A 28 -3.81 3.05 -9.85
CA ILE A 28 -5.22 3.34 -9.60
C ILE A 28 -5.94 2.10 -9.06
N ILE A 29 -5.74 0.93 -9.67
CA ILE A 29 -6.36 -0.33 -9.22
C ILE A 29 -5.96 -0.64 -7.78
N THR A 30 -4.67 -0.58 -7.45
CA THR A 30 -4.16 -0.79 -6.09
C THR A 30 -4.79 0.19 -5.11
N TYR A 31 -4.93 1.47 -5.48
CA TYR A 31 -5.58 2.45 -4.63
C TYR A 31 -7.05 2.12 -4.37
N CYS A 32 -7.80 1.75 -5.41
CA CYS A 32 -9.20 1.37 -5.28
C CYS A 32 -9.35 0.15 -4.34
N LEU A 33 -8.49 -0.85 -4.47
CA LEU A 33 -8.50 -2.02 -3.58
C LEU A 33 -8.28 -1.64 -2.11
N VAL A 34 -7.28 -0.80 -1.84
CA VAL A 34 -6.99 -0.33 -0.48
C VAL A 34 -8.15 0.49 0.09
N ALA A 35 -8.79 1.33 -0.73
CA ALA A 35 -9.95 2.11 -0.32
C ALA A 35 -11.17 1.23 0.00
N ILE A 36 -11.41 0.18 -0.80
CA ILE A 36 -12.48 -0.81 -0.55
C ILE A 36 -12.21 -1.53 0.77
N VAL A 37 -10.99 -2.04 0.98
CA VAL A 37 -10.61 -2.74 2.22
C VAL A 37 -10.76 -1.82 3.43
N HIS A 38 -10.29 -0.57 3.34
CA HIS A 38 -10.40 0.42 4.41
C HIS A 38 -11.86 0.70 4.78
N HIS A 39 -12.72 0.88 3.77
CA HIS A 39 -14.14 1.15 3.94
C HIS A 39 -14.91 -0.05 4.51
N ASP A 40 -14.76 -1.23 3.89
CA ASP A 40 -15.53 -2.44 4.24
C ASP A 40 -15.18 -2.95 5.63
N MET A 41 -13.91 -2.82 6.03
CA MET A 41 -13.44 -3.24 7.35
C MET A 41 -13.59 -2.16 8.42
N LYS A 42 -14.11 -0.97 8.07
CA LYS A 42 -14.31 0.18 8.97
C LYS A 42 -13.08 0.47 9.83
N LEU A 43 -11.90 0.46 9.22
CA LEU A 43 -10.65 0.61 9.96
C LEU A 43 -10.51 2.07 10.45
N GLU A 44 -10.32 2.26 11.76
CA GLU A 44 -10.06 3.56 12.38
C GLU A 44 -8.66 4.12 12.06
N ARG A 45 -7.86 3.39 11.27
CA ARG A 45 -6.51 3.76 10.88
C ARG A 45 -6.49 4.63 9.63
N SER A 46 -5.37 5.32 9.41
CA SER A 46 -5.17 6.06 8.17
C SER A 46 -5.03 5.11 6.98
N THR A 47 -5.44 5.56 5.79
CA THR A 47 -5.28 4.80 4.54
C THR A 47 -3.81 4.42 4.27
N TYR A 48 -2.87 5.24 4.75
CA TYR A 48 -1.43 4.98 4.62
C TYR A 48 -0.98 3.78 5.45
N GLU A 49 -1.43 3.68 6.71
CA GLU A 49 -1.11 2.52 7.56
C GLU A 49 -1.71 1.23 7.01
N VAL A 50 -2.93 1.30 6.47
CA VAL A 50 -3.55 0.15 5.79
C VAL A 50 -2.71 -0.29 4.60
N LEU A 51 -2.26 0.65 3.78
CA LEU A 51 -1.37 0.36 2.65
C LEU A 51 -0.03 -0.24 3.11
N GLN A 52 0.57 0.26 4.20
CA GLN A 52 1.82 -0.29 4.73
C GLN A 52 1.65 -1.73 5.22
N ILE A 53 0.60 -2.01 5.99
CA ILE A 53 0.32 -3.36 6.49
C ILE A 53 0.13 -4.33 5.31
N LEU A 54 -0.67 -3.95 4.32
CA LEU A 54 -0.87 -4.77 3.11
C LEU A 54 0.44 -4.96 2.33
N SER A 55 1.30 -3.94 2.27
CA SER A 55 2.59 -4.02 1.58
C SER A 55 3.55 -5.00 2.24
N ILE A 56 3.56 -5.09 3.57
CA ILE A 56 4.43 -6.03 4.31
C ILE A 56 3.86 -7.45 4.25
N SER A 57 2.54 -7.56 4.23
CA SER A 57 1.82 -8.85 4.25
C SER A 57 1.41 -9.36 2.87
N LEU A 58 2.07 -8.89 1.80
CA LEU A 58 1.66 -9.20 0.42
C LEU A 58 1.70 -10.71 0.09
N THR A 59 2.60 -11.45 0.72
CA THR A 59 2.74 -12.92 0.58
C THR A 59 2.06 -13.69 1.71
N ASP A 60 1.49 -12.98 2.68
CA ASP A 60 0.80 -13.58 3.83
C ASP A 60 -0.56 -14.11 3.38
N LYS A 61 -0.93 -15.30 3.85
CA LYS A 61 -2.21 -15.96 3.54
C LYS A 61 -3.24 -15.79 4.65
N THR A 62 -2.90 -15.08 5.73
CA THR A 62 -3.82 -14.79 6.82
C THR A 62 -5.00 -13.95 6.33
N HIS A 63 -6.16 -14.17 6.94
CA HIS A 63 -7.35 -13.37 6.63
C HIS A 63 -7.09 -11.90 7.00
N LEU A 64 -7.60 -10.98 6.17
CA LEU A 64 -7.40 -9.54 6.38
C LEU A 64 -7.88 -9.08 7.76
N THR A 65 -8.98 -9.64 8.27
CA THR A 65 -9.49 -9.37 9.63
C THR A 65 -8.43 -9.64 10.68
N ASP A 66 -7.86 -10.84 10.65
CA ASP A 66 -6.87 -11.30 11.62
C ASP A 66 -5.57 -10.50 11.47
N LEU A 67 -5.21 -10.13 10.23
CA LEU A 67 -4.04 -9.32 9.94
C LEU A 67 -4.17 -7.91 10.56
N PHE A 68 -5.30 -7.24 10.35
CA PHE A 68 -5.52 -5.90 10.90
C PHE A 68 -5.70 -5.90 12.42
N ASP A 69 -6.25 -6.96 12.99
CA ASP A 69 -6.36 -7.11 14.45
C ASP A 69 -5.02 -7.41 15.13
N LYS A 70 -4.18 -8.30 14.56
CA LYS A 70 -2.82 -8.56 15.07
C LYS A 70 -1.92 -7.34 15.02
N THR A 71 -2.05 -6.51 13.99
CA THR A 71 -1.24 -5.30 13.80
C THR A 71 -1.60 -4.16 14.76
N LYS A 72 -2.71 -4.24 15.53
CA LYS A 72 -3.05 -3.23 16.56
C LYS A 72 -1.98 -3.11 17.65
N PHE A 73 -1.15 -4.13 17.85
CA PHE A 73 -0.27 -4.24 19.01
C PHE A 73 1.22 -4.00 18.74
N ASN A 74 1.69 -4.01 17.49
CA ASN A 74 3.12 -4.18 17.20
C ASN A 74 3.82 -3.04 16.45
N TYR A 75 3.11 -2.10 15.79
CA TYR A 75 3.77 -1.20 14.83
C TYR A 75 4.35 0.10 15.41
N VAL A 76 4.11 0.45 16.69
CA VAL A 76 4.68 1.68 17.29
C VAL A 76 6.21 1.58 17.51
N LYS A 77 6.81 0.38 17.42
CA LYS A 77 8.19 0.16 17.88
C LYS A 77 9.27 -0.07 16.81
N GLU A 78 8.96 -0.21 15.52
CA GLU A 78 9.95 -0.70 14.53
C GLU A 78 10.12 0.15 13.24
N LEU A 79 9.54 1.34 13.11
CA LEU A 79 9.52 2.10 11.83
C LEU A 79 10.72 2.99 11.47
N ASP A 80 11.86 2.89 12.15
CA ASP A 80 13.05 3.63 11.71
C ASP A 80 13.82 2.94 10.57
N CYS A 81 13.28 1.88 9.96
CA CYS A 81 13.89 1.22 8.81
C CYS A 81 13.19 1.62 7.50
N PRO A 82 13.92 2.11 6.47
CA PRO A 82 13.35 2.30 5.15
C PRO A 82 12.84 0.96 4.67
N LEU A 83 11.55 0.92 4.32
CA LEU A 83 10.87 -0.26 3.77
C LEU A 83 11.62 -0.71 2.52
N ILE A 84 12.46 -1.73 2.74
CA ILE A 84 13.23 -2.52 1.78
C ILE A 84 14.35 -1.73 1.07
N PRO A 85 15.60 -1.77 1.58
CA PRO A 85 16.76 -1.38 0.78
C PRO A 85 16.95 -2.42 -0.33
N GLY A 86 16.89 -2.01 -1.60
CA GLY A 86 17.32 -2.83 -2.74
C GLY A 86 16.28 -3.71 -3.44
N LEU A 87 14.98 -3.66 -3.11
CA LEU A 87 13.95 -4.35 -3.92
C LEU A 87 13.45 -3.50 -5.09
N PHE A 88 13.75 -2.20 -5.07
CA PHE A 88 13.36 -1.24 -6.10
C PHE A 88 14.55 -0.47 -6.67
N ASP A 89 15.76 -1.02 -6.55
CA ASP A 89 16.94 -0.56 -7.29
C ASP A 89 17.05 -1.29 -8.64
#